data_AF-A0A9D8GMR2-F1
#
_entry.id   AF-A0A9D8GMR2-F1
#
_cell.length_a   1.000
_cell.length_b   1.000
_cell.length_c   1.000
_cell.angle_alpha   90.00
_cell.angle_beta   90.00
_cell.angle_gamma   90.00
#
_symmetry.space_group_name_H-M   'P 1'
#
loop_
_entity.id
_entity.type
_entity.pdbx_description
1 polymer ?
#
loop_
_entity_poly.entity_id
_entity_poly.type
_entity_poly.pdbx_seq_one_letter_code
_entity_poly.pdbx_strand_id
1 'polypeptide(L)'
;MTSAPAVIVFDLEWTAWEGSRAANWSRPGEHREIVQIGAVRLDPALNEVGAIDLIVRPTLNPVLSDYFIALTGLTQARVDRSGSTFGRTLDELLDFVGAQPAVVYCNGSDNTVLAENCRINGIDIPTAMNGFRSIRPWLRDAFGVTDERIDSYKIPLLIGAIRVTTGHDALHDARCIADGMRHARHRLGIPLPHER
;
A
#
# COMPACT_ATOMS: atom_id res chain seq x y z
N MET A 1 -7.56 -26.58 16.23
CA MET A 1 -7.17 -25.19 16.54
C MET A 1 -6.96 -24.48 15.22
N THR A 2 -7.86 -23.57 14.84
CA THR A 2 -7.64 -22.71 13.67
C THR A 2 -6.51 -21.73 14.04
N SER A 3 -5.40 -21.77 13.31
CA SER A 3 -4.33 -20.77 13.48
C SER A 3 -4.91 -19.38 13.22
N ALA A 4 -4.48 -18.39 14.01
CA ALA A 4 -4.85 -16.99 13.75
C ALA A 4 -4.50 -16.61 12.30
N PRO A 5 -5.34 -15.80 11.63
CA PRO A 5 -5.09 -15.42 10.25
C PRO A 5 -3.76 -14.67 10.12
N ALA A 6 -3.06 -14.88 9.00
CA ALA A 6 -1.92 -14.03 8.68
C ALA A 6 -2.40 -12.60 8.38
N VAL A 7 -1.58 -11.60 8.69
CA VAL A 7 -1.89 -10.20 8.37
C VAL A 7 -0.99 -9.77 7.23
N ILE A 8 -1.56 -9.16 6.20
CA ILE A 8 -0.83 -8.57 5.09
C ILE A 8 -1.13 -7.09 5.08
N VAL A 9 -0.07 -6.30 4.91
CA VAL A 9 -0.17 -4.86 4.76
C VAL A 9 0.43 -4.53 3.40
N PHE A 10 -0.30 -3.81 2.57
CA PHE A 10 0.19 -3.33 1.30
C PHE A 10 -0.02 -1.82 1.16
N ASP A 11 0.81 -1.22 0.32
CA ASP A 11 0.76 0.19 -0.08
C ASP A 11 1.05 0.24 -1.60
N LEU A 12 0.63 1.31 -2.26
CA LEU A 12 0.72 1.47 -3.71
C LEU A 12 1.26 2.85 -4.07
N GLU A 13 2.14 2.89 -5.07
CA GLU A 13 2.46 4.14 -5.76
C GLU A 13 1.84 4.14 -7.16
N TRP A 14 1.24 5.25 -7.56
CA TRP A 14 0.59 5.41 -8.86
C TRP A 14 0.96 6.74 -9.53
N THR A 15 0.87 6.77 -10.86
CA THR A 15 1.22 7.93 -11.69
C THR A 15 0.60 9.22 -11.15
N ALA A 16 1.43 10.25 -11.01
CA ALA A 16 1.05 11.53 -10.46
C ALA A 16 1.75 12.69 -11.18
N TRP A 17 1.17 13.88 -11.09
CA TRP A 17 1.69 15.12 -11.63
C TRP A 17 1.56 16.24 -10.61
N GLU A 18 2.23 17.37 -10.82
CA GLU A 18 2.09 18.53 -9.96
C GLU A 18 0.62 18.98 -9.87
N GLY A 19 0.10 19.00 -8.64
CA GLY A 19 -1.29 19.35 -8.35
C GLY A 19 -2.33 18.26 -8.64
N SER A 20 -1.94 17.09 -9.16
CA SER A 20 -2.87 15.97 -9.45
C SER A 20 -3.65 15.53 -8.21
N ARG A 21 -3.00 15.41 -7.04
CA ARG A 21 -3.67 15.10 -5.76
C ARG A 21 -4.73 16.14 -5.39
N ALA A 22 -4.44 17.43 -5.54
CA ALA A 22 -5.38 18.52 -5.24
C ALA A 22 -6.55 18.55 -6.23
N ALA A 23 -6.30 18.18 -7.49
CA ALA A 23 -7.32 18.02 -8.52
C ALA A 23 -8.01 16.65 -8.48
N ASN A 24 -7.64 15.74 -7.56
CA ASN A 24 -8.10 14.36 -7.49
C ASN A 24 -8.01 13.61 -8.84
N TRP A 25 -6.89 13.78 -9.56
CA TRP A 25 -6.66 13.16 -10.87
C TRP A 25 -7.82 13.39 -11.87
N SER A 26 -8.49 14.54 -11.79
CA SER A 26 -9.66 14.84 -12.64
C SER A 26 -9.30 15.51 -13.96
N ARG A 27 -8.03 15.89 -14.17
CA ARG A 27 -7.61 16.57 -15.39
C ARG A 27 -7.48 15.57 -16.55
N PRO A 28 -7.65 16.02 -17.81
CA PRO A 28 -7.49 15.13 -18.97
C PRO A 28 -6.13 14.42 -18.97
N GLY A 29 -6.15 13.08 -19.10
CA GLY A 29 -4.95 12.25 -19.14
C GLY A 29 -4.38 11.86 -17.77
N GLU A 30 -4.86 12.45 -16.67
CA GLU A 30 -4.43 12.07 -15.31
C GLU A 30 -5.15 10.79 -14.88
N HIS A 31 -4.61 9.64 -15.28
CA HIS A 31 -5.06 8.33 -14.78
C HIS A 31 -4.18 7.88 -13.62
N ARG A 32 -4.76 7.23 -12.60
CA ARG A 32 -3.99 6.61 -11.50
C ARG A 32 -3.57 5.20 -11.89
N GLU A 33 -2.53 5.09 -12.70
CA GLU A 33 -1.93 3.79 -13.01
C GLU A 33 -0.92 3.42 -11.94
N ILE A 34 -1.10 2.26 -11.31
CA ILE A 34 -0.16 1.73 -10.33
C ILE A 34 1.20 1.52 -11.02
N VAL A 35 2.28 1.93 -10.34
CA VAL A 35 3.68 1.81 -10.79
C VAL A 35 4.50 0.99 -9.78
N GLN A 36 4.12 0.96 -8.51
CA GLN A 36 4.74 0.11 -7.48
C GLN A 36 3.69 -0.52 -6.57
N ILE A 37 3.89 -1.79 -6.22
CA ILE A 37 3.12 -2.51 -5.19
C ILE A 37 4.10 -3.00 -4.14
N GLY A 38 3.97 -2.52 -2.92
CA GLY A 38 4.74 -2.99 -1.78
C GLY A 38 3.83 -3.72 -0.81
N ALA A 39 4.23 -4.92 -0.36
CA ALA A 39 3.48 -5.61 0.66
C ALA A 39 4.38 -6.38 1.63
N VAL A 40 3.94 -6.45 2.89
CA VAL A 40 4.56 -7.26 3.94
C VAL A 40 3.55 -8.24 4.52
N ARG A 41 4.03 -9.45 4.81
CA ARG A 41 3.29 -10.49 5.52
C ARG A 41 3.79 -10.54 6.94
N LEU A 42 2.84 -10.54 7.87
CA LEU A 42 3.06 -10.54 9.30
C LEU A 42 2.52 -11.83 9.91
N ASP A 43 3.28 -12.40 10.84
CA ASP A 43 2.82 -13.50 11.69
C ASP A 43 1.80 -13.01 12.75
N PRO A 44 1.18 -13.91 13.54
CA PRO A 44 0.25 -13.52 14.60
C PRO A 44 0.84 -12.65 15.71
N ALA A 45 2.15 -12.50 15.81
CA ALA A 45 2.85 -11.59 16.72
C ALA A 45 3.27 -10.28 16.03
N LEU A 46 2.83 -10.06 14.78
CA LEU A 46 3.17 -8.94 13.92
C LEU A 46 4.65 -8.85 13.53
N ASN A 47 5.39 -9.95 13.54
CA ASN A 47 6.74 -9.98 12.96
C ASN A 47 6.65 -10.13 11.44
N GLU A 48 7.48 -9.40 10.69
CA GLU A 48 7.59 -9.58 9.23
C GLU A 48 8.18 -10.97 8.92
N VAL A 49 7.42 -11.77 8.17
CA VAL A 49 7.80 -13.12 7.72
C VAL A 49 7.89 -13.25 6.21
N GLY A 50 7.62 -12.16 5.48
CA GLY A 50 7.76 -12.09 4.03
C GLY A 50 7.44 -10.69 3.51
N ALA A 51 7.96 -10.37 2.34
CA ALA A 51 7.70 -9.10 1.67
C ALA A 51 7.80 -9.24 0.15
N ILE A 52 7.10 -8.38 -0.58
CA ILE A 52 7.21 -8.20 -2.02
C ILE A 52 7.32 -6.71 -2.37
N ASP A 53 8.06 -6.42 -3.43
CA ASP A 53 8.22 -5.09 -4.03
C ASP A 53 8.13 -5.27 -5.56
N LEU A 54 6.95 -5.01 -6.10
CA LEU A 54 6.62 -5.26 -7.50
C LEU A 54 6.57 -3.94 -8.26
N ILE A 55 7.23 -3.89 -9.41
CA ILE A 55 7.18 -2.74 -10.31
C ILE A 55 6.17 -3.02 -11.43
N VAL A 56 5.25 -2.09 -11.62
CA VAL A 56 4.21 -2.14 -12.65
C VAL A 56 4.56 -1.16 -13.75
N ARG A 57 4.43 -1.59 -15.00
CA ARG A 57 4.62 -0.74 -16.18
C ARG A 57 3.28 -0.11 -16.56
N PRO A 58 3.10 1.21 -16.38
CA PRO A 58 1.89 1.90 -16.84
C PRO A 58 1.77 1.86 -18.37
N THR A 59 0.54 1.84 -18.86
CA THR A 59 0.22 1.68 -20.30
C THR A 59 -0.40 2.92 -20.92
N LEU A 60 -1.21 3.68 -20.16
CA LEU A 60 -1.77 4.96 -20.61
C LEU A 60 -0.73 6.08 -20.49
N ASN A 61 0.08 6.06 -19.44
CA ASN A 61 1.15 7.02 -19.14
C ASN A 61 2.50 6.29 -18.93
N PRO A 62 3.08 5.68 -19.99
CA PRO A 62 4.28 4.86 -19.89
C PRO A 62 5.56 5.65 -19.52
N VAL A 63 5.52 6.97 -19.69
CA VAL A 63 6.61 7.89 -19.29
C VAL A 63 6.20 8.55 -17.98
N LEU A 64 6.95 8.27 -16.92
CA LEU A 64 6.75 8.87 -15.61
C LEU A 64 7.01 10.38 -15.64
N SER A 65 6.22 11.15 -14.90
CA SER A 65 6.48 12.58 -14.74
C SER A 65 7.70 12.82 -13.83
N ASP A 66 8.40 13.92 -14.05
CA ASP A 66 9.50 14.35 -13.16
C ASP A 66 9.02 14.52 -11.71
N TYR A 67 7.77 14.97 -11.54
CA TYR A 67 7.14 15.10 -10.23
C TYR A 67 7.03 13.74 -9.52
N PHE A 68 6.54 12.71 -10.21
CA PHE A 68 6.39 11.37 -9.63
C PHE A 68 7.75 10.75 -9.30
N ILE A 69 8.74 10.90 -10.19
CA ILE A 69 10.11 10.41 -9.96
C ILE A 69 10.72 11.12 -8.74
N ALA A 70 10.56 12.44 -8.62
CA ALA A 70 11.08 13.21 -7.49
C ALA A 70 10.37 12.87 -6.18
N LEU A 71 9.07 12.58 -6.23
CA LEU A 71 8.25 12.22 -5.08
C LEU A 71 8.62 10.83 -4.52
N THR A 72 8.71 9.83 -5.40
CA THR A 72 8.85 8.42 -5.02
C THR A 72 10.28 7.89 -5.06
N GLY A 73 11.16 8.55 -5.82
CA GLY A 73 12.48 8.03 -6.18
C GLY A 73 12.45 6.88 -7.20
N LEU A 74 11.27 6.44 -7.66
CA LEU A 74 11.14 5.40 -8.66
C LEU A 74 11.51 5.93 -10.04
N THR A 75 12.65 5.48 -10.57
CA THR A 75 13.16 5.96 -11.86
C THR A 75 12.51 5.26 -13.05
N GLN A 76 12.38 5.99 -14.17
CA GLN A 76 11.94 5.40 -15.45
C GLN A 76 12.79 4.17 -15.82
N ALA A 77 14.11 4.22 -15.63
CA ALA A 77 14.99 3.08 -15.91
C ALA A 77 14.69 1.84 -15.06
N ARG A 78 14.19 2.00 -13.82
CA ARG A 78 13.76 0.89 -12.97
C ARG A 78 12.45 0.28 -13.50
N VAL A 79 11.49 1.11 -13.92
CA VAL A 79 10.25 0.67 -14.57
C VAL A 79 10.52 -0.04 -15.89
N ASP A 80 11.37 0.52 -16.74
CA ASP A 80 11.68 -0.07 -18.04
C ASP A 80 12.35 -1.44 -17.91
N ARG A 81 13.24 -1.59 -16.91
CA ARG A 81 14.01 -2.81 -16.67
C ARG A 81 13.21 -3.89 -15.94
N SER A 82 12.41 -3.51 -14.95
CA SER A 82 11.84 -4.44 -13.96
C SER A 82 10.30 -4.44 -13.96
N GLY A 83 9.68 -3.48 -14.66
CA GLY A 83 8.24 -3.33 -14.71
C GLY A 83 7.56 -4.43 -15.51
N SER A 84 6.63 -5.11 -14.84
CA SER A 84 5.72 -6.11 -15.41
C SER A 84 4.35 -5.50 -15.73
N THR A 85 3.49 -6.23 -16.44
CA THR A 85 2.10 -5.81 -16.65
C THR A 85 1.33 -5.79 -15.33
N PHE A 86 0.32 -4.92 -15.22
CA PHE A 86 -0.53 -4.87 -14.03
C PHE A 86 -1.14 -6.24 -13.69
N GLY A 87 -1.66 -6.97 -14.68
CA GLY A 87 -2.25 -8.29 -14.47
C GLY A 87 -1.27 -9.28 -13.84
N ARG A 88 -0.03 -9.33 -14.32
CA ARG A 88 1.00 -10.21 -13.73
C ARG A 88 1.33 -9.83 -12.29
N THR A 89 1.50 -8.53 -12.01
CA THR A 89 1.80 -8.08 -10.64
C THR A 89 0.62 -8.26 -9.70
N LEU A 90 -0.62 -8.20 -10.22
CA LEU A 90 -1.82 -8.53 -9.46
C LEU A 90 -1.84 -10.02 -9.10
N ASP A 91 -1.55 -10.91 -10.06
CA ASP A 91 -1.42 -12.34 -9.78
C ASP A 91 -0.34 -12.61 -8.72
N GLU A 92 0.83 -11.97 -8.83
CA GLU A 92 1.91 -12.09 -7.84
C GLU A 92 1.49 -11.56 -6.45
N LEU A 93 0.73 -10.47 -6.37
CA LEU A 93 0.16 -9.98 -5.11
C LEU A 93 -0.86 -10.97 -4.52
N LEU A 94 -1.73 -11.55 -5.34
CA LEU A 94 -2.74 -12.51 -4.89
C LEU A 94 -2.13 -13.84 -4.46
N ASP A 95 -1.09 -14.30 -5.15
CA ASP A 95 -0.27 -15.44 -4.74
C ASP A 95 0.43 -15.14 -3.41
N PHE A 96 0.96 -13.92 -3.26
CA PHE A 96 1.52 -13.45 -1.99
C PHE A 96 0.46 -13.36 -0.89
N VAL A 97 -0.81 -13.13 -1.20
CA VAL A 97 -1.92 -13.24 -0.24
C VAL A 97 -2.16 -14.71 0.15
N GLY A 98 -2.20 -15.59 -0.85
CA GLY A 98 -2.35 -17.03 -0.69
C GLY A 98 -3.75 -17.47 -0.27
N ALA A 99 -3.96 -18.78 -0.16
CA ALA A 99 -5.27 -19.41 0.07
C ALA A 99 -5.69 -19.54 1.55
N GLN A 100 -4.80 -19.20 2.49
CA GLN A 100 -5.08 -19.28 3.93
C GLN A 100 -5.93 -18.10 4.39
N PRO A 101 -6.64 -18.18 5.54
CA PRO A 101 -7.33 -17.02 6.07
C PRO A 101 -6.29 -15.90 6.31
N ALA A 102 -6.36 -14.87 5.47
CA ALA A 102 -5.48 -13.72 5.51
C ALA A 102 -6.32 -12.46 5.66
N VAL A 103 -5.85 -11.55 6.50
CA VAL A 103 -6.40 -10.21 6.64
C VAL A 103 -5.50 -9.27 5.88
N VAL A 104 -6.06 -8.55 4.90
CA VAL A 104 -5.29 -7.64 4.04
C VAL A 104 -5.68 -6.20 4.32
N TYR A 105 -4.68 -5.39 4.65
CA TYR A 105 -4.81 -3.99 4.99
C TYR A 105 -4.04 -3.08 4.04
N CYS A 106 -4.57 -1.89 3.81
CA CYS A 106 -3.85 -0.73 3.26
C CYS A 106 -4.12 0.52 4.08
N ASN A 107 -3.48 1.65 3.77
CA ASN A 107 -3.65 2.89 4.51
C ASN A 107 -4.42 3.97 3.74
N GLY A 108 -5.68 3.68 3.42
CA GLY A 108 -6.58 4.65 2.81
C GLY A 108 -7.28 4.04 1.61
N SER A 109 -7.03 4.61 0.43
CA SER A 109 -7.74 4.29 -0.80
C SER A 109 -7.04 3.28 -1.71
N ASP A 110 -5.94 2.67 -1.29
CA ASP A 110 -5.17 1.76 -2.14
C ASP A 110 -6.01 0.60 -2.67
N ASN A 111 -6.94 0.06 -1.87
CA ASN A 111 -7.86 -0.97 -2.31
C ASN A 111 -8.79 -0.49 -3.44
N THR A 112 -9.21 0.78 -3.44
CA THR A 112 -10.04 1.34 -4.52
C THR A 112 -9.22 1.65 -5.75
N VAL A 113 -7.96 2.09 -5.60
CA VAL A 113 -7.01 2.29 -6.71
C VAL A 113 -6.62 0.95 -7.35
N LEU A 114 -6.45 -0.12 -6.56
CA LEU A 114 -6.23 -1.47 -7.07
C LEU A 114 -7.40 -1.93 -7.94
N ALA A 115 -8.64 -1.73 -7.47
CA ALA A 115 -9.84 -2.02 -8.25
C ALA A 115 -10.01 -1.13 -9.48
N GLU A 116 -9.58 0.14 -9.41
CA GLU A 116 -9.50 1.04 -10.58
C GLU A 116 -8.55 0.49 -11.64
N ASN A 117 -7.38 0.00 -11.24
CA ASN A 117 -6.39 -0.55 -12.16
C ASN A 117 -6.84 -1.87 -12.80
N CYS A 118 -7.64 -2.69 -12.11
CA CYS A 118 -8.34 -3.80 -12.76
C CYS A 118 -9.18 -3.30 -13.95
N ARG A 119 -9.97 -2.23 -13.76
CA ARG A 119 -10.80 -1.67 -14.84
C ARG A 119 -9.98 -1.06 -15.98
N ILE A 120 -8.92 -0.31 -15.65
CA ILE A 120 -8.00 0.28 -16.65
C ILE A 120 -7.44 -0.82 -17.57
N ASN A 121 -7.11 -1.98 -17.00
CA ASN A 121 -6.49 -3.08 -17.71
C ASN A 121 -7.50 -4.11 -18.27
N GLY A 122 -8.81 -3.86 -18.16
CA GLY A 122 -9.85 -4.80 -18.62
C GLY A 122 -9.88 -6.14 -17.87
N ILE A 123 -9.47 -6.13 -16.59
CA ILE A 123 -9.43 -7.30 -15.71
C ILE A 123 -10.63 -7.25 -14.76
N ASP A 124 -11.34 -8.38 -14.62
CA ASP A 124 -12.39 -8.53 -13.62
C ASP A 124 -11.79 -8.45 -12.20
N ILE A 125 -12.45 -7.74 -11.30
CA ILE A 125 -11.96 -7.60 -9.91
C ILE A 125 -12.01 -8.97 -9.23
N PRO A 126 -10.85 -9.55 -8.84
CA PRO A 126 -10.81 -10.86 -8.21
C PRO A 126 -11.56 -10.88 -6.88
N THR A 127 -12.36 -11.93 -6.64
CA THR A 127 -13.13 -12.08 -5.38
C THR A 127 -12.25 -12.07 -4.13
N ALA A 128 -10.99 -12.50 -4.26
CA ALA A 128 -10.00 -12.45 -3.18
C ALA A 128 -9.77 -11.02 -2.64
N MET A 129 -10.02 -9.98 -3.46
CA MET A 129 -9.90 -8.59 -3.05
C MET A 129 -11.07 -8.08 -2.19
N ASN A 130 -12.20 -8.79 -2.11
CA ASN A 130 -13.38 -8.33 -1.36
C ASN A 130 -13.11 -8.07 0.13
N GLY A 131 -12.07 -8.68 0.71
CA GLY A 131 -11.67 -8.50 2.11
C GLY A 131 -10.62 -7.40 2.35
N PHE A 132 -10.08 -6.79 1.29
CA PHE A 132 -9.04 -5.78 1.38
C PHE A 132 -9.63 -4.48 1.92
N ARG A 133 -9.06 -3.97 3.02
CA ARG A 133 -9.67 -2.84 3.74
C ARG A 133 -8.65 -1.87 4.29
N SER A 134 -9.11 -0.64 4.52
CA SER A 134 -8.29 0.40 5.11
C SER A 134 -8.07 0.17 6.60
N ILE A 135 -6.82 0.20 7.06
CA ILE A 135 -6.44 0.26 8.48
C ILE A 135 -6.43 1.71 9.01
N ARG A 136 -6.55 2.69 8.11
CA ARG A 136 -6.41 4.12 8.41
C ARG A 136 -7.33 4.62 9.52
N PRO A 137 -8.66 4.31 9.55
CA PRO A 137 -9.52 4.75 10.65
C PRO A 137 -9.06 4.21 12.01
N TRP A 138 -8.62 2.95 12.03
CA TRP A 138 -8.12 2.33 13.26
C TRP A 138 -6.80 2.95 13.72
N LEU A 139 -5.87 3.26 12.79
CA LEU A 139 -4.63 3.96 13.12
C LEU A 139 -4.91 5.35 13.70
N ARG A 140 -5.83 6.10 13.07
CA ARG A 140 -6.26 7.41 13.54
C ARG A 140 -6.73 7.36 15.00
N ASP A 141 -7.65 6.43 15.27
CA ASP A 141 -8.26 6.27 16.59
C ASP A 141 -7.24 5.75 17.62
N ALA A 142 -6.37 4.82 17.23
CA ALA A 142 -5.35 4.24 18.09
C ALA A 142 -4.28 5.26 18.54
N PHE A 143 -3.94 6.22 17.67
CA PHE A 143 -2.95 7.26 17.96
C PHE A 143 -3.58 8.60 18.38
N GLY A 144 -4.90 8.76 18.30
CA GLY A 144 -5.59 10.00 18.65
C GLY A 144 -5.18 11.19 17.77
N VAL A 145 -5.01 10.98 16.47
CA VAL A 145 -4.50 11.97 15.51
C VAL A 145 -5.49 12.28 14.40
N THR A 146 -5.17 13.24 13.53
CA THR A 146 -5.94 13.53 12.30
C THR A 146 -5.39 12.74 11.12
N ASP A 147 -6.14 12.70 10.01
CA ASP A 147 -5.77 11.99 8.79
C ASP A 147 -4.44 12.51 8.18
N GLU A 148 -4.15 13.80 8.26
CA GLU A 148 -2.94 14.41 7.68
C GLU A 148 -1.64 13.92 8.36
N ARG A 149 -1.76 13.36 9.56
CA ARG A 149 -0.64 12.84 10.36
C ARG A 149 -0.38 11.34 10.17
N ILE A 150 -1.25 10.64 9.44
CA ILE A 150 -1.17 9.18 9.24
C ILE A 150 -0.95 8.80 7.77
N ASP A 151 -0.31 9.67 6.98
CA ASP A 151 0.36 9.20 5.77
C ASP A 151 1.38 8.12 6.17
N SER A 152 1.50 7.04 5.39
CA SER A 152 2.22 5.81 5.77
C SER A 152 3.63 6.12 6.29
N TYR A 153 4.44 6.86 5.53
CA TYR A 153 5.80 7.27 5.91
C TYR A 153 5.91 8.17 7.16
N LYS A 154 4.82 8.77 7.64
CA LYS A 154 4.81 9.62 8.86
C LYS A 154 4.53 8.83 10.13
N ILE A 155 3.99 7.61 10.01
CA ILE A 155 3.68 6.74 11.16
C ILE A 155 4.87 6.52 12.11
N PRO A 156 6.13 6.39 11.63
CA PRO A 156 7.29 6.30 12.50
C PRO A 156 7.41 7.43 13.53
N LEU A 157 6.99 8.67 13.20
CA LEU A 157 6.99 9.80 14.13
C LEU A 157 6.00 9.61 15.29
N LEU A 158 4.89 8.91 15.05
CA LEU A 158 3.87 8.64 16.05
C LEU A 158 4.35 7.62 17.10
N ILE A 159 5.34 6.81 16.73
CA ILE A 159 5.89 5.74 17.58
C ILE A 159 7.28 6.07 18.15
N GLY A 160 7.71 7.33 18.03
CA GLY A 160 8.90 7.87 18.70
C GLY A 160 10.15 8.04 17.82
N ALA A 161 10.05 7.90 16.49
CA ALA A 161 11.16 8.26 15.61
C ALA A 161 11.39 9.78 15.61
N ILE A 162 12.65 10.20 15.64
CA ILE A 162 13.04 11.62 15.62
C ILE A 162 12.85 12.22 14.22
N ARG A 163 12.99 11.40 13.18
CA ARG A 163 12.86 11.79 11.76
C ARG A 163 12.24 10.64 10.98
N VAL A 164 11.55 10.99 9.91
CA VAL A 164 11.13 10.05 8.87
C VAL A 164 12.29 9.82 7.88
N THR A 165 12.30 8.64 7.29
CA THR A 165 13.08 8.33 6.09
C THR A 165 12.33 8.78 4.83
N THR A 166 12.84 8.44 3.64
CA THR A 166 12.16 8.67 2.37
C THR A 166 10.79 7.99 2.38
N GLY A 167 9.71 8.76 2.27
CA GLY A 167 8.36 8.24 2.05
C GLY A 167 8.07 8.03 0.57
N HIS A 168 6.87 7.54 0.26
CA HIS A 168 6.43 7.31 -1.12
C HIS A 168 7.24 6.23 -1.86
N ASP A 169 7.72 5.24 -1.11
CA ASP A 169 8.15 3.94 -1.62
C ASP A 169 7.20 2.90 -1.04
N ALA A 170 6.50 2.17 -1.91
CA ALA A 170 5.37 1.33 -1.49
C ALA A 170 5.76 0.28 -0.43
N LEU A 171 6.94 -0.35 -0.55
CA LEU A 171 7.35 -1.37 0.42
C LEU A 171 7.77 -0.74 1.74
N HIS A 172 8.47 0.39 1.69
CA HIS A 172 8.80 1.15 2.90
C HIS A 172 7.53 1.61 3.64
N ASP A 173 6.55 2.11 2.92
CA ASP A 173 5.30 2.63 3.48
C ASP A 173 4.44 1.51 4.07
N ALA A 174 4.37 0.34 3.42
CA ALA A 174 3.78 -0.87 3.99
C ALA A 174 4.43 -1.30 5.32
N ARG A 175 5.75 -1.18 5.44
CA ARG A 175 6.49 -1.44 6.69
C ARG A 175 6.19 -0.42 7.77
N CYS A 176 6.11 0.87 7.41
CA CYS A 176 5.75 1.92 8.35
C CYS A 176 4.35 1.71 8.95
N ILE A 177 3.39 1.28 8.13
CA ILE A 177 2.04 0.88 8.60
C ILE A 177 2.14 -0.31 9.57
N ALA A 178 2.89 -1.36 9.20
CA ALA A 178 3.08 -2.54 10.04
C ALA A 178 3.73 -2.19 11.40
N ASP A 179 4.68 -1.26 11.42
CA ASP A 179 5.31 -0.75 12.65
C ASP A 179 4.30 -0.01 13.53
N GLY A 180 3.44 0.82 12.94
CA GLY A 180 2.33 1.46 13.64
C GLY A 180 1.36 0.46 14.26
N MET A 181 0.97 -0.56 13.50
CA MET A 181 0.10 -1.64 13.98
C MET A 181 0.75 -2.40 15.15
N ARG A 182 2.05 -2.74 15.02
CA ARG A 182 2.82 -3.43 16.05
C ARG A 182 2.92 -2.59 17.33
N HIS A 183 3.19 -1.30 17.21
CA HIS A 183 3.25 -0.40 18.35
C HIS A 183 1.91 -0.28 19.06
N ALA A 184 0.83 0.01 18.32
CA ALA A 184 -0.50 0.14 18.91
C ALA A 184 -0.96 -1.15 19.61
N ARG A 185 -0.70 -2.32 19.00
CA ARG A 185 -1.06 -3.61 19.61
C ARG A 185 -0.23 -3.94 20.85
N HIS A 186 1.10 -3.90 20.74
CA HIS A 186 1.99 -4.42 21.80
C HIS A 186 2.37 -3.39 22.86
N ARG A 187 2.38 -2.09 22.53
CA ARG A 187 2.73 -1.02 23.48
C ARG A 187 1.52 -0.30 24.03
N LEU A 188 0.49 -0.08 23.22
CA LEU A 188 -0.74 0.61 23.67
C LEU A 188 -1.86 -0.37 24.09
N GLY A 189 -1.70 -1.67 23.82
CA GLY A 189 -2.69 -2.69 24.19
C GLY A 189 -3.98 -2.63 23.36
N ILE A 190 -3.94 -2.02 22.17
CA ILE A 190 -5.11 -1.82 21.32
C ILE A 190 -5.24 -3.00 20.34
N PRO A 191 -6.30 -3.83 20.42
CA PRO A 191 -6.48 -4.96 19.51
C PRO A 191 -6.73 -4.49 18.07
N LEU A 192 -6.21 -5.26 17.12
CA LEU A 192 -6.40 -5.03 15.68
C LEU A 192 -7.89 -5.18 15.31
N PRO A 193 -8.34 -4.59 14.18
CA PRO A 193 -9.76 -4.63 13.84
C PRO A 193 -10.37 -6.03 13.68
N HIS A 194 -9.57 -7.02 13.28
CA HIS A 194 -10.03 -8.41 13.08
C HIS A 194 -9.93 -9.28 14.34
N GLU A 195 -9.38 -8.74 15.43
CA GLU A 195 -9.28 -9.42 16.73
C GLU A 195 -10.46 -9.06 17.65
N ARG A 196 -11.39 -8.22 17.17
CA ARG A 196 -12.56 -7.73 17.91
C ARG A 196 -13.82 -8.50 17.51
#